data_AF-A0A968SV35-F1
#
_entry.id   AF-A0A968SV35-F1
#
_cell.length_a   1.000
_cell.length_b   1.000
_cell.length_c   1.000
_cell.angle_alpha   90.00
_cell.angle_beta   90.00
_cell.angle_gamma   90.00
#
_symmetry.space_group_name_H-M   'P 1'
#
loop_
_entity.id
_entity.type
_entity.pdbx_description
1 polymer ?
#
loop_
_entity_poly.entity_id
_entity_poly.type
_entity_poly.pdbx_seq_one_letter_code
_entity_poly.pdbx_strand_id
1 'polypeptide(L)'
;GLSGVINRSQHRRAPAAVDGAKVAEHVAHSWYSYSGGDNTALHPLQGETTPNYTGPQPPYDWLNTDGKYSWLKTPRYDDLPMEVGPLARMLMSYSLGRERTVEVVNGALQQLNVGPEALFSTQLGLVVAIPGLLIGRLMDRRQRWVQDELTKVKDIVSAELGGSTR
;
A
#
# COMPACT_ATOMS: atom_id res chain seq x y z
N GLY A 1 -13.17 -4.88 -1.22
CA GLY A 1 -12.10 -3.98 -0.72
C GLY A 1 -10.75 -4.44 -1.22
N LEU A 2 -9.75 -3.56 -1.29
CA LEU A 2 -8.36 -3.85 -1.73
C LEU A 2 -7.48 -4.47 -0.61
N SER A 3 -8.10 -4.97 0.46
CA SER A 3 -7.40 -5.49 1.64
C SER A 3 -7.02 -6.95 1.43
N GLY A 4 -5.73 -7.24 1.38
CA GLY A 4 -5.21 -8.59 1.42
C GLY A 4 -3.74 -8.64 1.80
N VAL A 5 -3.25 -9.84 2.08
CA VAL A 5 -1.86 -10.13 2.42
C VAL A 5 -1.29 -11.02 1.34
N ILE A 6 -0.11 -10.66 0.83
CA ILE A 6 0.62 -11.41 -0.18
C ILE A 6 1.99 -11.75 0.35
N ASN A 7 2.34 -13.03 0.23
CA ASN A 7 3.71 -13.46 0.41
C ASN A 7 4.45 -13.34 -0.94
N ARG A 8 5.67 -12.80 -0.93
CA ARG A 8 6.53 -12.64 -2.12
C ARG A 8 6.66 -13.93 -2.95
N SER A 9 6.72 -15.09 -2.27
CA SER A 9 6.79 -16.40 -2.93
C SER A 9 5.48 -16.84 -3.61
N GLN A 10 4.35 -16.21 -3.27
CA GLN A 10 3.00 -16.61 -3.67
C GLN A 10 2.33 -15.59 -4.61
N HIS A 11 3.11 -14.86 -5.41
CA HIS A 11 2.64 -13.80 -6.31
C HIS A 11 1.56 -14.23 -7.34
N ARG A 12 1.41 -15.54 -7.60
CA ARG A 12 0.38 -16.12 -8.49
C ARG A 12 -0.86 -16.66 -7.75
N ARG A 13 -0.87 -16.66 -6.41
CA ARG A 13 -2.03 -17.09 -5.63
C ARG A 13 -2.92 -15.89 -5.32
N ALA A 14 -4.21 -16.16 -5.15
CA ALA A 14 -5.14 -15.16 -4.65
C ALA A 14 -4.66 -14.66 -3.27
N PRO A 15 -4.66 -13.33 -3.04
CA PRO A 15 -4.29 -12.79 -1.74
C PRO A 15 -5.21 -13.32 -0.64
N ALA A 16 -4.64 -13.61 0.53
CA ALA A 16 -5.43 -13.90 1.72
C ALA A 16 -6.12 -12.64 2.22
N ALA A 17 -7.30 -12.77 2.83
CA ALA A 17 -7.95 -11.66 3.51
C ALA A 17 -7.08 -11.14 4.67
N VAL A 18 -7.06 -9.81 4.87
CA VAL A 18 -6.42 -9.21 6.05
C VAL A 18 -7.28 -9.52 7.27
N ASP A 19 -6.65 -10.09 8.29
CA ASP A 19 -7.23 -10.25 9.62
C ASP A 19 -6.67 -9.17 10.55
N GLY A 20 -7.54 -8.29 11.03
CA GLY A 20 -7.14 -7.21 11.94
C GLY A 20 -6.54 -7.75 13.25
N ALA A 21 -7.03 -8.90 13.74
CA ALA A 21 -6.57 -9.50 14.99
C ALA A 21 -5.09 -9.92 14.96
N LYS A 22 -4.52 -10.09 13.76
CA LYS A 22 -3.12 -10.46 13.56
C LYS A 22 -2.17 -9.27 13.56
N VAL A 23 -2.68 -8.04 13.65
CA VAL A 23 -1.84 -6.83 13.71
C VAL A 23 -1.39 -6.60 15.14
N ALA A 24 -0.08 -6.53 15.35
CA ALA A 24 0.50 -6.20 16.65
C ALA A 24 1.65 -5.20 16.52
N GLU A 25 1.89 -4.42 17.57
CA GLU A 25 2.99 -3.46 17.67
C GLU A 25 3.98 -3.90 18.74
N HIS A 26 5.27 -3.86 18.42
CA HIS A 26 6.36 -4.11 19.36
C HIS A 26 7.09 -2.81 19.73
N VAL A 27 7.64 -2.78 20.94
CA VAL A 27 8.45 -1.66 21.47
C VAL A 27 9.86 -2.06 21.93
N ALA A 28 10.28 -3.31 21.70
CA ALA A 28 11.61 -3.80 22.10
C ALA A 28 12.77 -2.89 21.62
N HIS A 29 12.66 -2.33 20.40
CA HIS A 29 13.64 -1.41 19.82
C HIS A 29 13.16 0.04 19.71
N SER A 30 12.07 0.38 20.39
CA SER A 30 11.46 1.70 20.35
C SER A 30 11.52 2.36 21.73
N TRP A 31 11.64 3.68 21.80
CA TRP A 31 11.67 4.47 23.04
C TRP A 31 10.29 4.59 23.71
N TYR A 32 9.68 3.44 23.97
CA TYR A 32 8.44 3.28 24.73
C TYR A 32 8.59 2.15 25.74
N SER A 33 7.77 2.17 26.78
CA SER A 33 7.61 1.07 27.73
C SER A 33 6.18 0.54 27.74
N TYR A 34 6.04 -0.77 27.91
CA TYR A 34 4.76 -1.44 28.14
C TYR A 34 4.64 -1.91 29.59
N SER A 35 3.45 -1.78 30.16
CA SER A 35 3.14 -2.23 31.53
C SER A 35 3.38 -3.74 31.72
N GLY A 36 3.09 -4.53 30.68
CA GLY A 36 3.32 -5.98 30.62
C GLY A 36 4.72 -6.41 30.18
N GLY A 37 5.64 -5.47 29.97
CA GLY A 37 7.02 -5.72 29.55
C GLY A 37 7.26 -5.53 28.05
N ASP A 38 8.43 -4.99 27.71
CA ASP A 38 8.76 -4.48 26.37
C ASP A 38 8.97 -5.55 25.29
N ASN A 39 9.08 -6.82 25.69
CA ASN A 39 9.19 -7.98 24.79
C ASN A 39 7.83 -8.52 24.33
N THR A 40 6.73 -7.87 24.74
CA THR A 40 5.38 -8.26 24.33
C THR A 40 4.91 -7.40 23.15
N ALA A 41 4.14 -8.03 22.25
CA ALA A 41 3.45 -7.34 21.17
C ALA A 41 2.03 -7.04 21.63
N LEU A 42 1.56 -5.81 21.43
CA LEU A 42 0.19 -5.43 21.76
C LEU A 42 -0.60 -5.14 20.48
N HIS A 43 -1.83 -5.64 20.44
CA HIS A 43 -2.77 -5.26 19.38
C HIS A 43 -3.14 -3.78 19.54
N PRO A 44 -3.33 -2.99 18.46
CA PRO A 44 -3.60 -1.56 18.55
C PRO A 44 -4.77 -1.16 19.46
N LEU A 45 -5.82 -1.99 19.53
CA LEU A 45 -6.97 -1.76 20.42
C LEU A 45 -6.62 -1.84 21.92
N GLN A 46 -5.53 -2.52 22.25
CA GLN A 46 -4.98 -2.65 23.61
C GLN A 46 -3.60 -1.98 23.68
N GLY A 47 -3.28 -1.10 22.73
CA GLY A 47 -1.96 -0.52 22.59
C GLY A 47 -1.66 0.50 23.68
N GLU A 48 -0.43 0.45 24.19
CA GLU A 48 0.09 1.43 25.13
C GLU A 48 1.05 2.39 24.44
N THR A 49 1.12 3.64 24.91
CA THR A 49 2.05 4.65 24.38
C THR A 49 2.64 5.47 25.53
N THR A 50 3.54 4.84 26.27
CA THR A 50 4.28 5.50 27.36
C THR A 50 5.71 5.78 26.88
N PRO A 51 6.06 7.04 26.57
CA PRO A 51 7.39 7.37 26.06
C PRO A 51 8.45 7.14 27.13
N ASN A 52 9.56 6.50 26.75
CA ASN A 52 10.69 6.24 27.62
C ASN A 52 11.99 6.36 26.82
N TYR A 53 12.61 7.54 26.87
CA TYR A 53 13.85 7.80 26.15
C TYR A 53 15.05 7.20 26.89
N THR A 54 15.68 6.22 26.27
CA THR A 54 16.89 5.55 26.77
C THR A 54 18.07 5.71 25.80
N GLY A 55 17.99 6.69 24.90
CA GLY A 55 19.03 6.97 23.90
C GLY A 55 20.23 7.75 24.46
N PRO A 56 21.32 7.85 23.68
CA PRO A 56 22.52 8.59 24.06
C PRO A 56 22.23 10.11 24.11
N GLN A 57 22.80 10.79 25.10
CA GLN A 57 22.76 12.25 25.14
C GLN A 57 23.67 12.83 24.04
N PRO A 58 23.26 13.91 23.34
CA PRO A 58 24.12 14.59 22.39
C PRO A 58 25.41 15.11 23.05
N PRO A 59 26.55 15.13 22.33
CA PRO A 59 26.75 14.67 20.95
C PRO A 59 27.01 13.16 20.87
N TYR A 60 26.45 12.51 19.84
CA TYR A 60 26.73 11.12 19.49
C TYR A 60 26.89 10.98 17.97
N ASP A 61 27.82 10.14 17.52
CA ASP A 61 28.06 9.91 16.09
C ASP A 61 27.14 8.83 15.51
N TRP A 62 26.87 7.79 16.32
CA TRP A 62 26.06 6.64 15.92
C TRP A 62 25.14 6.22 17.05
N LEU A 63 23.98 5.69 16.68
CA LEU A 63 23.00 5.15 17.62
C LEU A 63 23.23 3.65 17.79
N ASN A 64 23.11 3.16 19.03
CA ASN A 64 23.21 1.72 19.30
C ASN A 64 21.94 1.00 18.79
N THR A 65 22.09 0.15 17.77
CA THR A 65 20.98 -0.61 17.18
C THR A 65 20.60 -1.87 17.94
N ASP A 66 21.46 -2.37 18.84
CA ASP A 66 21.17 -3.56 19.66
C ASP A 66 20.12 -3.24 20.74
N GLY A 67 19.99 -1.96 21.10
CA GLY A 67 19.02 -1.45 22.07
C GLY A 67 17.81 -0.75 21.42
N LYS A 68 17.18 0.15 22.18
CA LYS A 68 16.12 1.02 21.67
C LYS A 68 16.74 2.18 20.89
N TYR A 69 16.31 2.36 19.64
CA TYR A 69 16.94 3.31 18.71
C TYR A 69 15.93 4.16 17.92
N SER A 70 14.62 4.06 18.17
CA SER A 70 13.62 4.80 17.41
C SER A 70 12.43 5.26 18.23
N TRP A 71 11.82 6.37 17.82
CA TRP A 71 10.46 6.76 18.25
C TRP A 71 9.36 6.06 17.45
N LEU A 72 9.71 5.27 16.43
CA LEU A 72 8.73 4.47 15.71
C LEU A 72 8.55 3.15 16.43
N LYS A 73 7.30 2.80 16.74
CA LYS A 73 6.92 1.44 17.11
C LYS A 73 7.14 0.50 15.92
N THR A 74 7.16 -0.78 16.22
CA THR A 74 7.50 -1.83 15.25
C THR A 74 6.25 -2.66 14.94
N PRO A 75 5.39 -2.24 14.01
CA PRO A 75 4.20 -3.00 13.63
C PRO A 75 4.60 -4.30 12.92
N ARG A 76 3.84 -5.35 13.18
CA ARG A 76 3.95 -6.69 12.61
C ARG A 76 2.56 -7.22 12.27
N TYR A 77 2.50 -8.07 11.26
CA TYR A 77 1.31 -8.85 10.94
C TYR A 77 1.68 -10.32 11.07
N ASP A 78 1.03 -11.05 11.96
CA ASP A 78 1.34 -12.47 12.21
C ASP A 78 2.84 -12.66 12.52
N ASP A 79 3.39 -11.78 13.36
CA ASP A 79 4.82 -11.64 13.72
C ASP A 79 5.79 -11.34 12.56
N LEU A 80 5.29 -11.11 11.35
CA LEU A 80 6.11 -10.81 10.18
C LEU A 80 6.20 -9.30 9.89
N PRO A 81 7.37 -8.80 9.46
CA PRO A 81 7.49 -7.46 8.92
C PRO A 81 6.80 -7.38 7.56
N MET A 82 5.97 -6.36 7.38
CA MET A 82 5.18 -6.18 6.16
C MET A 82 5.52 -4.87 5.45
N GLU A 83 5.67 -4.92 4.13
CA GLU A 83 5.74 -3.73 3.29
C GLU A 83 4.34 -3.21 2.98
N VAL A 84 4.16 -1.90 3.11
CA VAL A 84 2.94 -1.18 2.72
C VAL A 84 3.28 -0.07 1.74
N GLY A 85 2.30 0.36 0.93
CA GLY A 85 2.48 1.50 0.03
C GLY A 85 2.09 1.22 -1.42
N PRO A 86 2.57 2.04 -2.38
CA PRO A 86 2.22 1.92 -3.79
C PRO A 86 2.59 0.56 -4.40
N LEU A 87 3.79 0.03 -4.10
CA LEU A 87 4.23 -1.26 -4.60
C LEU A 87 3.35 -2.40 -4.09
N ALA A 88 3.11 -2.47 -2.78
CA ALA A 88 2.19 -3.44 -2.19
C ALA A 88 0.78 -3.37 -2.82
N ARG A 89 0.23 -2.17 -3.04
CA ARG A 89 -1.09 -1.99 -3.69
C ARG A 89 -1.10 -2.43 -5.15
N MET A 90 -0.02 -2.20 -5.89
CA MET A 90 0.11 -2.65 -7.27
C MET A 90 0.16 -4.18 -7.33
N LEU A 91 1.00 -4.82 -6.50
CA LEU A 91 1.11 -6.28 -6.42
C LEU A 91 -0.23 -6.94 -6.00
N MET A 92 -0.93 -6.33 -5.04
CA MET A 92 -2.30 -6.71 -4.68
C MET A 92 -3.26 -6.62 -5.87
N SER A 93 -3.21 -5.53 -6.63
CA SER A 93 -4.10 -5.33 -7.78
C SER A 93 -3.77 -6.28 -8.94
N TYR A 94 -2.48 -6.58 -9.13
CA TYR A 94 -1.98 -7.53 -10.13
C TYR A 94 -2.38 -8.96 -9.81
N SER A 95 -2.18 -9.43 -8.57
CA SER A 95 -2.59 -10.77 -8.12
C SER A 95 -4.11 -10.97 -8.10
N LEU A 96 -4.89 -9.91 -7.86
CA LEU A 96 -6.35 -9.93 -8.00
C LEU A 96 -6.83 -9.90 -9.47
N GLY A 97 -5.91 -9.89 -10.44
CA GLY A 97 -6.25 -9.96 -11.87
C GLY A 97 -6.97 -8.72 -12.40
N ARG A 98 -6.75 -7.54 -11.80
CA ARG A 98 -7.37 -6.30 -12.31
C ARG A 98 -6.79 -5.96 -13.67
N GLU A 99 -7.61 -6.07 -14.72
CA GLU A 99 -7.23 -5.88 -16.13
C GLU A 99 -6.27 -4.71 -16.32
N ARG A 100 -6.67 -3.52 -15.87
CA ARG A 100 -5.85 -2.31 -16.03
C ARG A 100 -4.46 -2.39 -15.38
N THR A 101 -4.36 -3.01 -14.21
CA THR A 101 -3.07 -3.16 -13.51
C THR A 101 -2.22 -4.22 -14.18
N VAL A 102 -2.84 -5.32 -14.63
CA VAL A 102 -2.16 -6.38 -15.38
C VAL A 102 -1.61 -5.85 -16.70
N GLU A 103 -2.37 -5.04 -17.44
CA GLU A 103 -1.91 -4.37 -18.67
C GLU A 103 -0.68 -3.50 -18.44
N VAL A 104 -0.75 -2.58 -17.46
CA VAL A 104 0.35 -1.65 -17.19
C VAL A 104 1.60 -2.39 -16.74
N VAL A 105 1.45 -3.38 -15.86
CA VAL A 105 2.56 -4.17 -15.35
C VAL A 105 3.17 -5.02 -16.48
N ASN A 106 2.36 -5.75 -17.24
CA ASN A 106 2.86 -6.57 -18.34
C ASN A 106 3.49 -5.72 -19.44
N GLY A 107 2.93 -4.55 -19.76
CA GLY A 107 3.51 -3.60 -20.71
C GLY A 107 4.88 -3.10 -20.26
N ALA A 108 5.03 -2.75 -18.97
CA ALA A 108 6.31 -2.35 -18.42
C ALA A 108 7.34 -3.49 -18.44
N LEU A 109 6.93 -4.71 -18.07
CA LEU A 109 7.79 -5.90 -18.11
C LEU A 109 8.25 -6.24 -19.53
N GLN A 110 7.37 -6.10 -20.53
CA GLN A 110 7.70 -6.31 -21.94
C GLN A 110 8.71 -5.27 -22.45
N GLN A 111 8.51 -3.99 -22.14
CA GLN A 111 9.44 -2.93 -22.56
C GLN A 111 10.84 -3.10 -21.95
N LEU A 112 10.90 -3.61 -20.73
CA LEU A 112 12.15 -3.85 -20.01
C LEU A 112 12.77 -5.23 -20.31
N ASN A 113 12.04 -6.10 -21.02
CA ASN A 113 12.42 -7.50 -21.29
C ASN A 113 12.83 -8.27 -20.01
N VAL A 114 12.07 -8.07 -18.92
CA VAL A 114 12.31 -8.73 -17.63
C VAL A 114 11.11 -9.56 -17.19
N GLY A 115 11.38 -10.61 -16.42
CA GLY A 115 10.34 -11.44 -15.79
C GLY A 115 9.61 -10.71 -14.65
N PRO A 116 8.43 -11.20 -14.24
CA PRO A 116 7.63 -10.63 -13.14
C PRO A 116 8.38 -10.57 -11.80
N GLU A 117 9.46 -11.33 -11.64
CA GLU A 117 10.35 -11.31 -10.47
C GLU A 117 11.00 -9.93 -10.28
N ALA A 118 11.19 -9.17 -11.37
CA ALA A 118 11.77 -7.83 -11.34
C ALA A 118 10.90 -6.80 -10.61
N LEU A 119 9.59 -7.06 -10.47
CA LEU A 119 8.67 -6.20 -9.71
C LEU A 119 8.98 -6.18 -8.21
N PHE A 120 9.68 -7.19 -7.69
CA PHE A 120 10.10 -7.25 -6.29
C PHE A 120 11.45 -6.57 -6.04
N SER A 121 11.98 -5.82 -7.02
CA SER A 121 13.13 -4.95 -6.83
C SER A 121 12.67 -3.53 -6.49
N THR A 122 13.43 -2.83 -5.65
CA THR A 122 13.13 -1.45 -5.25
C THR A 122 13.18 -0.48 -6.44
N GLN A 123 14.14 -0.66 -7.35
CA GLN A 123 14.31 0.21 -8.52
C GLN A 123 13.19 0.07 -9.56
N LEU A 124 12.78 -1.14 -9.91
CA LEU A 124 11.74 -1.33 -10.94
C LEU A 124 10.34 -1.36 -10.36
N GLY A 125 10.17 -1.95 -9.16
CA GLY A 125 8.89 -2.03 -8.48
C GLY A 125 8.30 -0.65 -8.17
N LEU A 126 9.08 0.25 -7.54
CA LEU A 126 8.58 1.57 -7.16
C LEU A 126 8.43 2.51 -8.35
N VAL A 127 9.36 2.50 -9.30
CA VAL A 127 9.33 3.36 -10.49
C VAL A 127 8.19 2.99 -11.44
N VAL A 128 7.74 1.73 -11.48
CA VAL A 128 6.57 1.33 -12.26
C VAL A 128 5.28 1.52 -11.44
N ALA A 129 5.28 1.16 -10.15
CA ALA A 129 4.08 1.23 -9.32
C ALA A 129 3.61 2.65 -9.05
N ILE A 130 4.52 3.59 -8.79
CA ILE A 130 4.14 4.96 -8.40
C ILE A 130 3.48 5.70 -9.58
N PRO A 131 4.09 5.78 -10.78
CA PRO A 131 3.45 6.39 -11.94
C PRO A 131 2.23 5.59 -12.40
N GLY A 132 2.33 4.26 -12.51
CA GLY A 132 1.24 3.42 -12.98
C GLY A 132 -0.01 3.52 -12.11
N LEU A 133 0.14 3.57 -10.79
CA LEU A 133 -0.98 3.63 -9.86
C LEU A 133 -1.51 5.06 -9.65
N LEU A 134 -0.65 6.07 -9.54
CA LEU A 134 -1.07 7.46 -9.32
C LEU A 134 -1.56 8.12 -10.60
N ILE A 135 -0.76 8.07 -11.68
CA ILE A 135 -1.12 8.66 -12.98
C ILE A 135 -2.28 7.88 -13.58
N GLY A 136 -2.24 6.54 -13.54
CA GLY A 136 -3.34 5.70 -14.00
C GLY A 136 -4.67 6.05 -13.31
N ARG A 137 -4.71 6.12 -11.97
CA ARG A 137 -5.94 6.51 -11.26
C ARG A 137 -6.40 7.93 -11.56
N LEU A 138 -5.47 8.87 -11.72
CA LEU A 138 -5.80 10.25 -12.04
C LEU A 138 -6.42 10.34 -13.44
N MET A 139 -5.82 9.66 -14.43
CA MET A 139 -6.32 9.59 -15.79
C MET A 139 -7.69 8.91 -15.84
N ASP A 140 -7.87 7.78 -15.15
CA ASP A 140 -9.16 7.08 -15.08
C ASP A 140 -10.25 7.96 -14.47
N ARG A 141 -9.92 8.74 -13.43
CA ARG A 141 -10.86 9.67 -12.82
C ARG A 141 -11.24 10.79 -13.78
N ARG A 142 -10.28 11.32 -14.53
CA ARG A 142 -10.53 12.36 -15.53
C ARG A 142 -11.34 11.82 -16.71
N GLN A 143 -11.05 10.60 -17.17
CA GLN A 143 -11.79 9.97 -18.26
C GLN A 143 -13.26 9.75 -17.87
N ARG A 144 -13.53 9.22 -16.67
CA ARG A 144 -14.92 9.09 -16.18
C ARG A 144 -15.62 10.43 -16.13
N TRP A 145 -14.97 11.45 -15.60
CA TRP A 145 -15.54 12.80 -15.56
C TRP A 145 -15.89 13.33 -16.96
N VAL A 146 -14.98 13.18 -17.94
CA VAL A 146 -15.26 13.57 -19.33
C VAL A 146 -16.45 12.79 -19.91
N GLN A 147 -16.54 11.48 -19.64
CA GLN A 147 -17.66 10.66 -20.11
C GLN A 147 -18.99 11.05 -19.47
N ASP A 148 -18.99 11.39 -18.19
CA ASP A 148 -20.19 11.86 -17.48
C ASP A 148 -20.67 13.19 -18.06
N GLU A 149 -19.77 14.12 -18.35
CA GLU A 149 -20.11 15.40 -19.00
C GLU A 149 -20.64 15.20 -20.42
N LEU A 150 -20.00 14.34 -21.22
CA LEU A 150 -20.49 14.01 -22.57
C LEU A 150 -21.87 13.36 -22.54
N THR A 151 -22.13 12.50 -21.54
CA THR A 151 -23.43 11.85 -21.38
C THR A 151 -24.52 12.87 -21.06
N LYS A 152 -24.26 13.79 -20.12
CA LYS A 152 -25.20 14.88 -19.81
C LYS A 152 -25.48 15.76 -21.02
N VAL A 153 -24.45 16.14 -21.78
CA VAL A 153 -24.63 16.95 -23.00
C VAL A 153 -25.48 16.20 -24.02
N LYS A 154 -25.22 14.91 -24.22
CA LYS A 154 -26.02 14.06 -25.11
C LYS A 154 -27.48 13.99 -24.68
N ASP A 155 -27.75 13.86 -23.39
CA ASP A 155 -29.11 13.80 -22.85
C ASP A 155 -29.86 15.14 -23.04
N ILE A 156 -29.18 16.27 -22.81
CA ILE A 156 -29.75 17.61 -23.05
C ILE A 156 -30.10 17.80 -24.52
N VAL A 157 -29.17 17.50 -25.43
CA VAL A 157 -29.40 17.64 -26.88
C VAL A 157 -30.52 16.71 -27.35
N SER A 158 -30.60 15.50 -26.81
CA SER A 158 -31.66 14.54 -27.16
C SER A 158 -33.03 15.00 -26.66
N ALA A 159 -33.11 15.65 -25.50
CA ALA A 159 -34.33 16.24 -24.96
C ALA A 159 -34.83 17.43 -25.81
N GLU A 160 -33.91 18.28 -26.30
CA GLU A 160 -34.26 19.40 -27.18
C GLU A 160 -34.70 18.93 -28.58
N LEU A 161 -34.02 17.96 -29.17
CA LEU A 161 -34.37 17.41 -30.48
C LEU A 161 -35.66 16.56 -30.43
N GLY A 162 -35.92 15.86 -29.33
CA GLY A 162 -37.15 15.11 -29.11
C GLY A 162 -38.38 15.97 -28.78
N GLY A 163 -38.18 17.22 -28.37
CA GLY A 163 -39.24 18.20 -28.11
C GLY A 163 -39.76 18.93 -29.36
N SER A 164 -39.07 18.83 -30.49
CA SER A 164 -39.37 19.61 -31.71
C SER A 164 -40.33 18.91 -32.69
N THR A 165 -40.98 17.80 -32.31
CA THR A 165 -41.93 17.05 -33.17
C THR A 165 -43.40 17.12 -32.72
N ARG A 166 -43.81 18.19 -32.02
CA ARG A 166 -45.23 18.49 -31.76
C ARG A 166 -45.62 19.86 -32.27
#